data_AF-A0A3D3DTZ9-F1
#
_entry.id   AF-A0A3D3DTZ9-F1
#
_cell.length_a   1.000
_cell.length_b   1.000
_cell.length_c   1.000
_cell.angle_alpha   90.00
_cell.angle_beta   90.00
_cell.angle_gamma   90.00
#
_symmetry.space_group_name_H-M   'P 1'
#
loop_
_entity.id
_entity.type
_entity.pdbx_description
1 polymer ?
#
loop_
_entity_poly.entity_id
_entity_poly.type
_entity_poly.pdbx_seq_one_letter_code
_entity_poly.pdbx_strand_id
1 'polypeptide(L)'
;ALESELLENEEARELYRKLATLHSDLEVMHSGQSTLIKTNIVPFELVVAKQRKKIFKGAIYAAAAILMISLLIMHFTQIPEQPIASFRTTPAADFSLTHDMESGDAPVGQVLVVGSKLHLRKGTLESMFSSGVRAMIEAPCVLRVLADDRVAVDEGVAWFEVPEKAVGFTVETKELTVVDLGTAFGVDSSPEIGDDEVHVTRGAVEVTARIDGGKSETLREGDARQVTKIGELKAINIDPDHFTTSLPLNEGLSQGLVGHWDFENTVYYSSTEDTSGNGHTGITKGDADIVTDPERGKVLSLSGKGVVDIDSVKNIPNLLPLRGLTLAAWIKRTPSGQNKSYAYVTGLGLEGDNPIATLGISNGVVHGFIEGDGSSDQGRVTGDTPVKDGVWTHIAITFDRAENQAISYVNGVAQASPTDISRIGDGELDWEFGTIGRTLGSSHRQYFGGLIDDVRIYDRPLTPDEVAKLAK
;
A
#
# COMPACT_ATOMS: atom_id res chain seq x y z
N ALA A 1 98.73 44.62 60.18
CA ALA A 1 98.63 43.27 59.60
C ALA A 1 97.56 43.23 58.52
N LEU A 2 96.27 43.37 58.85
CA LEU A 2 95.17 43.35 57.86
C LEU A 2 95.28 44.46 56.79
N GLU A 3 95.68 45.67 57.19
CA GLU A 3 95.80 46.80 56.26
C GLU A 3 96.93 46.62 55.23
N SER A 4 98.06 46.04 55.65
CA SER A 4 99.16 45.67 54.72
C SER A 4 98.75 44.54 53.76
N GLU A 5 98.01 43.55 54.26
CA GLU A 5 97.49 42.44 53.45
C GLU A 5 96.51 42.95 52.37
N LEU A 6 95.62 43.89 52.72
CA LEU A 6 94.67 44.46 51.77
C LEU A 6 95.33 45.36 50.72
N LEU A 7 96.47 46.00 51.03
CA LEU A 7 97.21 46.83 50.07
C LEU A 7 97.98 45.98 49.04
N GLU A 8 98.61 44.89 49.48
CA GLU A 8 99.49 44.08 48.63
C GLU A 8 98.79 42.92 47.91
N ASN A 9 97.61 42.48 48.39
CA ASN A 9 96.88 41.35 47.82
C ASN A 9 95.50 41.77 47.25
N GLU A 10 95.34 41.61 45.94
CA GLU A 10 94.13 41.96 45.20
C GLU A 10 92.94 41.04 45.53
N GLU A 11 93.17 39.74 45.71
CA GLU A 11 92.13 38.77 46.08
C GLU A 11 91.57 39.04 47.48
N ALA A 12 92.45 39.40 48.43
CA ALA A 12 92.04 39.77 49.78
C ALA A 12 91.14 41.03 49.76
N ARG A 13 91.45 42.00 48.89
CA ARG A 13 90.65 43.21 48.69
C ARG A 13 89.28 42.90 48.09
N GLU A 14 89.22 41.98 47.14
CA GLU A 14 87.96 41.56 46.51
C GLU A 14 87.07 40.80 47.50
N LEU A 15 87.65 39.93 48.31
CA LEU A 15 86.94 39.20 49.37
C LEU A 15 86.39 40.18 50.42
N TYR A 16 87.20 41.15 50.85
CA TYR A 16 86.76 42.18 51.79
C TYR A 16 85.60 43.01 51.23
N ARG A 17 85.64 43.40 49.95
CA ARG A 17 84.52 44.09 49.30
C ARG A 17 83.26 43.23 49.31
N LYS A 18 83.33 41.96 48.92
CA LYS A 18 82.17 41.06 48.90
C LYS A 18 81.55 40.90 50.29
N LEU A 19 82.37 40.76 51.33
CA LEU A 19 81.89 40.65 52.71
C LEU A 19 81.28 41.95 53.22
N ALA A 20 81.86 43.10 52.88
CA ALA A 20 81.31 44.40 53.23
C ALA A 20 79.96 44.66 52.53
N THR A 21 79.82 44.29 51.24
CA THR A 21 78.55 44.39 50.51
C THR A 21 77.49 43.48 51.11
N LEU A 22 77.85 42.22 51.42
CA LEU A 22 76.93 41.29 52.06
C LEU A 22 76.47 41.76 53.44
N HIS A 23 77.38 42.35 54.23
CA HIS A 23 77.03 42.92 55.52
C HIS A 23 76.05 44.09 55.38
N SER A 24 76.32 44.99 54.43
CA SER A 24 75.41 46.10 54.10
C SER A 24 74.03 45.61 53.64
N ASP A 25 73.97 44.58 52.78
CA ASP A 25 72.71 44.03 52.28
C ASP A 25 71.90 43.37 53.42
N LEU A 26 72.59 42.68 54.33
CA LEU A 26 71.97 42.09 55.52
C LEU A 26 71.46 43.17 56.50
N GLU A 27 72.17 44.29 56.67
CA GLU A 27 71.69 45.43 57.46
C GLU A 27 70.45 46.08 56.81
N VAL A 28 70.41 46.21 55.48
CA VAL A 28 69.23 46.73 54.75
C VAL A 28 68.03 45.79 54.91
N MET A 29 68.25 44.46 54.84
CA MET A 29 67.20 43.48 55.08
C MET A 29 66.72 43.46 56.53
N HIS A 30 67.62 43.63 57.50
CA HIS A 30 67.29 43.61 58.93
C HIS A 30 66.62 44.92 59.40
N SER A 31 67.00 46.08 58.82
CA SER A 31 66.41 47.39 59.14
C SER A 31 65.01 47.62 58.56
N GLY A 32 64.45 46.64 57.83
CA GLY A 32 63.03 46.62 57.48
C GLY A 32 62.57 47.65 56.44
N GLN A 33 63.49 48.25 55.69
CA GLN A 33 63.18 49.15 54.58
C GLN A 33 63.32 48.45 53.22
N SER A 34 62.35 47.60 52.86
CA SER A 34 62.18 47.16 51.47
C SER A 34 61.13 48.05 50.78
N THR A 35 61.59 48.95 49.92
CA THR A 35 60.78 49.76 49.02
C THR A 35 60.11 48.90 47.95
N LEU A 36 58.81 49.13 47.76
CA LEU A 36 57.90 48.48 46.82
C LEU A 36 58.31 48.69 45.35
N ILE A 37 58.52 47.60 44.60
CA ILE A 37 58.32 47.60 43.14
C ILE A 37 56.92 47.03 42.87
N LYS A 38 55.98 47.90 42.50
CA LYS A 38 54.62 47.51 42.04
C LYS A 38 54.73 46.84 40.66
N THR A 39 54.82 45.52 40.62
CA THR A 39 54.40 44.73 39.45
C THR A 39 52.98 44.22 39.68
N ASN A 40 52.06 44.61 38.80
CA ASN A 40 50.66 44.18 38.83
C ASN A 40 50.57 42.70 38.40
N ILE A 41 50.93 41.78 39.29
CA ILE A 41 50.81 40.34 39.08
C ILE A 41 49.38 39.95 39.43
N VAL A 42 48.54 39.66 38.43
CA VAL A 42 47.23 39.07 38.66
C VAL A 42 47.44 37.61 39.09
N PRO A 43 46.96 37.18 40.28
CA PRO A 43 47.08 35.80 40.73
C PRO A 43 46.50 34.82 39.71
N PHE A 44 47.28 33.80 39.33
CA PHE A 44 46.88 32.76 38.38
C PHE A 44 45.53 32.10 38.76
N GLU A 45 45.26 31.97 40.07
CA GLU A 45 43.99 31.43 40.57
C GLU A 45 42.76 32.24 40.14
N LEU A 46 42.86 33.57 40.07
CA LEU A 46 41.74 34.43 39.62
C LEU A 46 41.46 34.27 38.13
N VAL A 47 42.49 33.94 37.32
CA VAL A 47 42.34 33.66 35.88
C VAL A 47 41.69 32.30 35.66
N VAL A 48 42.12 31.27 36.40
CA VAL A 48 41.54 29.91 36.35
C VAL A 48 40.09 29.90 36.81
N ALA A 49 39.74 30.64 37.89
CA ALA A 49 38.38 30.75 38.37
C ALA A 49 37.43 31.40 37.34
N LYS A 50 37.88 32.46 36.65
CA LYS A 50 37.11 33.10 35.56
C LYS A 50 36.96 32.18 34.36
N GLN A 51 38.01 31.42 33.98
CA GLN A 51 37.93 30.46 32.89
C GLN A 51 36.98 29.29 33.20
N ARG A 52 37.03 28.71 34.40
CA ARG A 52 36.09 27.66 34.83
C ARG A 52 34.64 28.13 34.79
N LYS A 53 34.37 29.36 35.25
CA LYS A 53 33.02 29.95 35.22
C LYS A 53 32.52 30.19 33.78
N LYS A 54 33.43 30.50 32.84
CA LYS A 54 33.12 30.68 31.41
C LYS A 54 32.83 29.33 30.73
N ILE A 55 33.63 28.30 31.02
CA ILE A 55 33.41 26.92 30.52
C ILE A 55 32.10 26.34 31.08
N PHE A 56 31.83 26.52 32.37
CA PHE A 56 30.61 26.04 33.01
C PHE A 56 29.35 26.71 32.45
N LYS A 57 29.39 28.03 32.20
CA LYS A 57 28.30 28.73 31.50
C LYS A 57 28.12 28.22 30.06
N GLY A 58 29.20 28.00 29.32
CA GLY A 58 29.16 27.42 27.98
C GLY A 58 28.51 26.03 27.95
N ALA A 59 28.83 25.19 28.93
CA ALA A 59 28.23 23.86 29.07
C ALA A 59 26.72 23.92 29.38
N ILE A 60 26.28 24.86 30.23
CA ILE A 60 24.85 25.08 30.52
C ILE A 60 24.11 25.53 29.25
N TYR A 61 24.68 26.48 28.48
CA TYR A 61 24.05 26.92 27.23
C TYR A 61 23.98 25.80 26.18
N ALA A 62 25.02 24.96 26.09
CA ALA A 62 25.01 23.80 25.19
C ALA A 62 23.95 22.76 25.60
N ALA A 63 23.84 22.46 26.89
CA ALA A 63 22.81 21.55 27.40
C ALA A 63 21.40 22.08 27.15
N ALA A 64 21.16 23.38 27.38
CA ALA A 64 19.89 24.02 27.09
C ALA A 64 19.56 24.04 25.58
N ALA A 65 20.56 24.26 24.73
CA ALA A 65 20.39 24.21 23.28
C ALA A 65 20.05 22.79 22.79
N ILE A 66 20.71 21.76 23.33
CA ILE A 66 20.37 20.37 23.03
C ILE A 66 18.94 20.06 23.47
N LEU A 67 18.55 20.47 24.69
CA LEU A 67 17.20 20.26 25.21
C LEU A 67 16.13 20.93 24.33
N MET A 68 16.38 22.18 23.91
CA MET A 68 15.53 22.93 22.99
C MET A 68 15.46 22.26 21.62
N ILE A 69 16.58 21.78 21.07
CA ILE A 69 16.60 21.07 19.79
C ILE A 69 15.86 19.74 19.91
N SER A 70 16.03 18.99 21.00
CA SER A 70 15.28 17.75 21.21
C SER A 70 13.78 17.99 21.41
N LEU A 71 13.39 19.06 22.11
CA LEU A 71 11.99 19.49 22.21
C LEU A 71 11.44 19.95 20.86
N LEU A 72 12.26 20.62 20.04
CA LEU A 72 11.88 21.07 18.71
C LEU A 72 11.72 19.86 17.76
N ILE A 73 12.66 18.92 17.79
CA ILE A 73 12.57 17.65 17.05
C ILE A 73 11.31 16.90 17.49
N MET A 74 11.09 16.75 18.80
CA MET A 74 9.89 16.10 19.34
C MET A 74 8.59 16.82 18.96
N HIS A 75 8.61 18.15 18.79
CA HIS A 75 7.47 18.94 18.31
C HIS A 75 7.24 18.80 16.80
N PHE A 76 8.30 18.53 16.01
CA PHE A 76 8.22 18.34 14.56
C PHE A 76 8.16 16.86 14.12
N THR A 77 8.38 15.90 15.01
CA THR A 77 8.24 14.46 14.77
C THR A 77 6.99 13.92 15.45
N GLN A 78 5.81 14.43 15.09
CA GLN A 78 4.58 13.64 15.28
C GLN A 78 4.65 12.50 14.26
N ILE A 79 4.89 11.28 14.75
CA ILE A 79 4.79 10.09 13.90
C ILE A 79 3.29 9.87 13.68
N PRO A 80 2.76 9.97 12.45
CA PRO A 80 1.37 9.65 12.20
C PRO A 80 1.11 8.21 12.64
N GLU A 81 0.03 7.98 13.38
CA GLU A 81 -0.34 6.63 13.80
C GLU A 81 -0.42 5.71 12.58
N GLN A 82 0.29 4.58 12.63
CA GLN A 82 0.30 3.66 11.49
C GLN A 82 -1.07 3.01 11.35
N PRO A 83 -1.57 2.82 10.11
CA PRO A 83 -2.86 2.17 9.89
C PRO A 83 -2.81 0.74 10.41
N ILE A 84 -3.74 0.40 11.30
CA ILE A 84 -3.84 -0.95 11.87
C ILE A 84 -4.54 -1.92 10.93
N ALA A 85 -5.35 -1.40 10.00
CA ALA A 85 -5.98 -2.19 8.96
C ALA A 85 -6.25 -1.35 7.70
N SER A 86 -6.28 -2.01 6.55
CA SER A 86 -6.86 -1.47 5.33
C SER A 86 -8.17 -2.19 5.04
N PHE A 87 -9.07 -1.58 4.29
CA PHE A 87 -10.30 -2.27 3.87
C PHE A 87 -10.66 -1.97 2.41
N ARG A 88 -11.51 -2.84 1.87
CA ARG A 88 -12.11 -2.77 0.53
C ARG A 88 -13.60 -3.03 0.66
N THR A 89 -14.38 -2.46 -0.24
CA THR A 89 -15.85 -2.58 -0.21
C THR A 89 -16.40 -3.08 -1.53
N THR A 90 -17.63 -3.59 -1.51
CA THR A 90 -18.44 -3.71 -2.73
C THR A 90 -18.71 -2.31 -3.32
N PRO A 91 -18.90 -2.17 -4.66
CA PRO A 91 -19.07 -0.85 -5.28
C PRO A 91 -20.37 -0.14 -4.87
N ALA A 92 -21.39 -0.91 -4.47
CA ALA A 92 -22.64 -0.37 -3.93
C ALA A 92 -22.59 -0.11 -2.41
N ALA A 93 -21.42 -0.26 -1.78
CA ALA A 93 -21.29 -0.06 -0.35
C ALA A 93 -21.50 1.41 0.03
N ASP A 94 -22.34 1.62 1.03
CA ASP A 94 -22.56 2.93 1.64
C ASP A 94 -22.02 2.88 3.06
N PHE A 95 -20.97 3.65 3.35
CA PHE A 95 -20.37 3.68 4.67
C PHE A 95 -19.97 5.10 5.09
N SER A 96 -19.77 5.29 6.39
CA SER A 96 -19.09 6.46 6.94
C SER A 96 -18.02 6.01 7.91
N LEU A 97 -16.85 6.63 7.84
CA LEU A 97 -15.70 6.37 8.69
C LEU A 97 -15.33 7.64 9.43
N THR A 98 -15.18 7.55 10.75
CA THR A 98 -14.69 8.64 11.60
C THR A 98 -13.53 8.14 12.46
N HIS A 99 -12.60 9.03 12.78
CA HIS A 99 -11.45 8.74 13.64
C HIS A 99 -11.50 9.66 14.86
N ASP A 100 -11.28 9.11 16.06
CA ASP A 100 -11.20 9.87 17.30
C ASP A 100 -9.78 10.47 17.47
N MET A 101 -9.43 11.45 16.64
CA MET A 101 -8.10 12.11 16.63
C MET A 101 -8.22 13.64 16.51
N GLU A 102 -7.20 14.37 16.99
CA GLU A 102 -7.12 15.83 16.86
C GLU A 102 -7.11 16.27 15.38
N SER A 103 -7.76 17.40 15.09
CA SER A 103 -7.99 17.86 13.71
C SER A 103 -6.67 18.14 12.97
N GLY A 104 -6.31 17.29 12.01
CA GLY A 104 -5.10 17.42 11.19
C GLY A 104 -4.41 16.10 10.89
N ASP A 105 -4.61 15.08 11.74
CA ASP A 105 -3.90 13.78 11.68
C ASP A 105 -4.76 12.62 11.16
N ALA A 106 -5.95 12.89 10.61
CA ALA A 106 -6.83 11.85 10.09
C ALA A 106 -6.19 11.13 8.89
N PRO A 107 -6.07 9.80 8.90
CA PRO A 107 -5.43 9.07 7.83
C PRO A 107 -6.27 9.17 6.56
N VAL A 108 -5.59 9.32 5.43
CA VAL A 108 -6.24 9.43 4.11
C VAL A 108 -6.42 8.03 3.53
N GLY A 109 -7.64 7.69 3.13
CA GLY A 109 -7.96 6.45 2.44
C GLY A 109 -8.89 5.51 3.22
N GLN A 110 -9.05 4.29 2.72
CA GLN A 110 -9.85 3.23 3.35
C GLN A 110 -9.00 2.46 4.37
N VAL A 111 -8.66 3.13 5.46
CA VAL A 111 -7.82 2.57 6.54
C VAL A 111 -8.47 2.74 7.89
N LEU A 112 -8.20 1.81 8.80
CA LEU A 112 -8.63 1.85 10.19
C LEU A 112 -7.41 2.08 11.08
N VAL A 113 -7.60 2.93 12.10
CA VAL A 113 -6.65 3.21 13.17
C VAL A 113 -7.36 3.01 14.51
N VAL A 114 -6.62 3.01 15.62
CA VAL A 114 -7.25 2.97 16.95
C VAL A 114 -8.19 4.16 17.11
N GLY A 115 -9.39 3.92 17.64
CA GLY A 115 -10.44 4.94 17.73
C GLY A 115 -11.25 5.14 16.43
N SER A 116 -10.97 4.40 15.35
CA SER A 116 -11.83 4.38 14.17
C SER A 116 -13.22 3.86 14.51
N LYS A 117 -14.24 4.52 13.98
CA LYS A 117 -15.64 4.07 13.96
C LYS A 117 -16.13 4.01 12.51
N LEU A 118 -16.43 2.80 12.07
CA LEU A 118 -16.95 2.48 10.75
C LEU A 118 -18.43 2.14 10.87
N HIS A 119 -19.26 2.83 10.10
CA HIS A 119 -20.69 2.58 10.02
C HIS A 119 -21.04 2.21 8.58
N LEU A 120 -21.27 0.92 8.33
CA LEU A 120 -21.61 0.33 7.04
C LEU A 120 -23.14 0.20 6.94
N ARG A 121 -23.75 0.97 6.05
CA ARG A 121 -25.21 1.02 5.84
C ARG A 121 -25.68 0.08 4.75
N LYS A 122 -24.86 -0.16 3.73
CA LYS A 122 -25.13 -1.08 2.61
C LYS A 122 -23.84 -1.76 2.15
N GLY A 123 -23.98 -2.95 1.57
CA GLY A 123 -22.88 -3.71 0.96
C GLY A 123 -22.09 -4.56 1.95
N THR A 124 -20.93 -5.02 1.49
CA THR A 124 -20.01 -5.86 2.26
C THR A 124 -18.63 -5.21 2.23
N LEU A 125 -17.89 -5.34 3.32
CA LEU A 125 -16.55 -4.80 3.47
C LEU A 125 -15.59 -5.90 3.93
N GLU A 126 -14.46 -6.00 3.25
CA GLU A 126 -13.33 -6.85 3.65
C GLU A 126 -12.24 -5.97 4.26
N SER A 127 -11.82 -6.26 5.49
CA SER A 127 -10.70 -5.59 6.16
C SER A 127 -9.55 -6.55 6.40
N MET A 128 -8.34 -6.06 6.17
CA MET A 128 -7.07 -6.75 6.43
C MET A 128 -6.27 -5.96 7.45
N PHE A 129 -6.12 -6.53 8.64
CA PHE A 129 -5.34 -5.96 9.74
C PHE A 129 -3.84 -6.21 9.51
N SER A 130 -2.99 -5.32 10.02
CA SER A 130 -1.53 -5.45 9.97
C SER A 130 -1.03 -6.70 10.70
N SER A 131 -1.78 -7.15 11.72
CA SER A 131 -1.61 -8.43 12.40
C SER A 131 -1.83 -9.65 11.48
N GLY A 132 -2.50 -9.45 10.33
CA GLY A 132 -2.89 -10.48 9.37
C GLY A 132 -4.30 -11.03 9.58
N VAL A 133 -5.05 -10.49 10.54
CA VAL A 133 -6.47 -10.84 10.71
C VAL A 133 -7.25 -10.35 9.50
N ARG A 134 -8.08 -11.23 8.93
CA ARG A 134 -9.07 -10.85 7.91
C ARG A 134 -10.44 -10.73 8.57
N ALA A 135 -11.13 -9.63 8.33
CA ALA A 135 -12.51 -9.44 8.75
C ALA A 135 -13.42 -9.24 7.54
N MET A 136 -14.57 -9.90 7.52
CA MET A 136 -15.65 -9.67 6.57
C MET A 136 -16.84 -9.08 7.32
N ILE A 137 -17.37 -7.96 6.85
CA ILE A 137 -18.37 -7.17 7.55
C ILE A 137 -19.54 -6.92 6.62
N GLU A 138 -20.74 -7.22 7.09
CA GLU A 138 -21.97 -7.09 6.30
C GLU A 138 -22.85 -5.96 6.81
N ALA A 139 -23.43 -5.20 5.88
CA ALA A 139 -24.39 -4.17 6.23
C ALA A 139 -25.72 -4.78 6.72
N PRO A 140 -26.38 -4.16 7.72
CA PRO A 140 -25.91 -3.00 8.47
C PRO A 140 -24.90 -3.40 9.55
N CYS A 141 -23.78 -2.67 9.66
CA CYS A 141 -22.80 -2.91 10.72
C CYS A 141 -22.18 -1.63 11.29
N VAL A 142 -21.95 -1.61 12.60
CA VAL A 142 -21.18 -0.58 13.30
C VAL A 142 -19.97 -1.22 13.97
N LEU A 143 -18.80 -1.01 13.38
CA LEU A 143 -17.52 -1.50 13.89
C LEU A 143 -16.74 -0.35 14.53
N ARG A 144 -16.16 -0.58 15.70
CA ARG A 144 -15.16 0.30 16.33
C ARG A 144 -13.85 -0.43 16.52
N VAL A 145 -12.75 0.26 16.29
CA VAL A 145 -11.42 -0.22 16.64
C VAL A 145 -11.07 0.28 18.04
N LEU A 146 -10.84 -0.66 18.96
CA LEU A 146 -10.51 -0.35 20.35
C LEU A 146 -8.99 -0.38 20.60
N ALA A 147 -8.30 -1.30 19.95
CA ALA A 147 -6.84 -1.47 19.99
C ALA A 147 -6.37 -2.27 18.76
N ASP A 148 -5.06 -2.43 18.59
CA ASP A 148 -4.45 -3.17 17.47
C ASP A 148 -4.94 -4.63 17.36
N ASP A 149 -5.28 -5.25 18.50
CA ASP A 149 -5.75 -6.62 18.64
C ASP A 149 -7.22 -6.70 19.08
N ARG A 150 -7.96 -5.59 19.03
CA ARG A 150 -9.29 -5.53 19.62
C ARG A 150 -10.26 -4.64 18.85
N VAL A 151 -11.41 -5.21 18.52
CA VAL A 151 -12.50 -4.51 17.83
C VAL A 151 -13.82 -4.70 18.57
N ALA A 152 -14.73 -3.75 18.41
CA ALA A 152 -16.11 -3.88 18.83
C ALA A 152 -17.05 -3.93 17.63
N VAL A 153 -17.93 -4.91 17.58
CA VAL A 153 -19.06 -5.01 16.67
C VAL A 153 -20.29 -4.59 17.49
N ASP A 154 -20.62 -3.30 17.45
CA ASP A 154 -21.73 -2.75 18.24
C ASP A 154 -23.09 -3.21 17.69
N GLU A 155 -23.16 -3.45 16.38
CA GLU A 155 -24.35 -3.88 15.67
C GLU A 155 -23.92 -4.51 14.35
N GLY A 156 -24.60 -5.58 13.92
CA GLY A 156 -24.42 -6.20 12.62
C GLY A 156 -23.71 -7.55 12.65
N VAL A 157 -23.34 -8.02 11.46
CA VAL A 157 -22.72 -9.32 11.23
C VAL A 157 -21.28 -9.14 10.80
N ALA A 158 -20.37 -9.88 11.45
CA ALA A 158 -18.96 -9.88 11.10
C ALA A 158 -18.33 -11.26 11.25
N TRP A 159 -17.45 -11.61 10.33
CA TRP A 159 -16.66 -12.83 10.35
C TRP A 159 -15.18 -12.51 10.38
N PHE A 160 -14.41 -13.31 11.11
CA PHE A 160 -12.99 -13.10 11.34
C PHE A 160 -12.21 -14.37 11.05
N GLU A 161 -11.06 -14.23 10.40
CA GLU A 161 -10.01 -15.25 10.29
C GLU A 161 -8.72 -14.73 10.87
N VAL A 162 -8.27 -15.40 11.93
CA VAL A 162 -7.13 -15.01 12.74
C VAL A 162 -5.99 -15.99 12.48
N PRO A 163 -4.85 -15.52 11.92
CA PRO A 163 -3.69 -16.38 11.73
C PRO A 163 -3.00 -16.67 13.06
N GLU A 164 -2.18 -17.73 13.12
CA GLU A 164 -1.46 -18.14 14.35
C GLU A 164 -0.62 -17.01 14.99
N LYS A 165 -0.12 -16.08 14.19
CA LYS A 165 0.66 -14.92 14.67
C LYS A 165 -0.18 -13.85 15.41
N ALA A 166 -1.50 -13.93 15.33
CA ALA A 166 -2.44 -12.95 15.87
C ALA A 166 -3.43 -13.56 16.90
N VAL A 167 -3.10 -14.75 17.44
CA VAL A 167 -3.84 -15.38 18.55
C VAL A 167 -4.01 -14.39 19.70
N GLY A 168 -5.21 -14.34 20.28
CA GLY A 168 -5.61 -13.36 21.28
C GLY A 168 -6.41 -12.18 20.71
N PHE A 169 -6.59 -12.11 19.39
CA PHE A 169 -7.46 -11.11 18.78
C PHE A 169 -8.86 -11.17 19.41
N THR A 170 -9.34 -10.03 19.89
CA THR A 170 -10.54 -9.94 20.72
C THR A 170 -11.64 -9.18 19.99
N VAL A 171 -12.81 -9.80 19.88
CA VAL A 171 -14.02 -9.19 19.32
C VAL A 171 -15.02 -8.97 20.46
N GLU A 172 -15.42 -7.72 20.65
CA GLU A 172 -16.41 -7.31 21.63
C GLU A 172 -17.75 -7.03 20.94
N THR A 173 -18.84 -7.61 21.43
CA THR A 173 -20.19 -7.18 21.07
C THR A 173 -20.84 -6.49 22.28
N LYS A 174 -22.14 -6.19 22.19
CA LYS A 174 -22.91 -5.64 23.32
C LYS A 174 -22.92 -6.60 24.51
N GLU A 175 -23.02 -7.89 24.25
CA GLU A 175 -23.27 -8.92 25.27
C GLU A 175 -22.14 -9.95 25.39
N LEU A 176 -21.23 -10.04 24.41
CA LEU A 176 -20.13 -11.01 24.35
C LEU A 176 -18.75 -10.37 24.29
N THR A 177 -17.78 -11.07 24.86
CA THR A 177 -16.36 -10.92 24.57
C THR A 177 -15.85 -12.24 24.03
N VAL A 178 -15.33 -12.22 22.80
CA VAL A 178 -14.81 -13.39 22.10
C VAL A 178 -13.31 -13.22 21.92
N VAL A 179 -12.52 -14.12 22.50
CA VAL A 179 -11.06 -14.13 22.39
C VAL A 179 -10.64 -15.28 21.49
N ASP A 180 -9.95 -14.97 20.41
CA ASP A 180 -9.44 -15.95 19.47
C ASP A 180 -8.30 -16.78 20.07
N LEU A 181 -8.35 -18.10 19.85
CA LEU A 181 -7.28 -19.05 20.23
C LEU A 181 -6.56 -19.64 19.00
N GLY A 182 -6.63 -18.95 17.85
CA GLY A 182 -6.03 -19.30 16.55
C GLY A 182 -7.04 -19.86 15.58
N THR A 183 -7.99 -19.04 15.11
CA THR A 183 -9.12 -19.58 14.35
C THR A 183 -9.92 -18.67 13.40
N ALA A 184 -10.99 -19.22 12.79
CA ALA A 184 -12.03 -18.49 12.09
C ALA A 184 -13.40 -18.63 12.77
N PHE A 185 -14.06 -17.49 13.03
CA PHE A 185 -15.33 -17.41 13.74
C PHE A 185 -16.17 -16.22 13.25
N GLY A 186 -17.49 -16.32 13.42
CA GLY A 186 -18.44 -15.25 13.14
C GLY A 186 -19.15 -14.77 14.40
N VAL A 187 -19.50 -13.49 14.41
CA VAL A 187 -20.36 -12.87 15.43
C VAL A 187 -21.52 -12.14 14.77
N ASP A 188 -22.71 -12.33 15.34
CA ASP A 188 -23.90 -11.60 14.95
C ASP A 188 -24.42 -10.84 16.17
N SER A 189 -24.45 -9.51 16.06
CA SER A 189 -25.05 -8.57 17.01
C SER A 189 -26.12 -7.72 16.32
N SER A 190 -26.74 -8.28 15.28
CA SER A 190 -27.82 -7.63 14.55
C SER A 190 -29.06 -7.48 15.44
N PRO A 191 -29.82 -6.39 15.30
CA PRO A 191 -31.05 -6.22 16.07
C PRO A 191 -32.12 -7.27 15.75
N GLU A 192 -31.97 -8.00 14.64
CA GLU A 192 -32.95 -8.96 14.12
C GLU A 192 -32.99 -10.25 14.93
N ILE A 193 -31.83 -10.75 15.38
CA ILE A 193 -31.71 -11.96 16.20
C ILE A 193 -32.00 -11.70 17.68
N GLY A 194 -31.86 -10.44 18.12
CA GLY A 194 -32.24 -9.95 19.44
C GLY A 194 -31.20 -10.16 20.54
N ASP A 195 -30.57 -11.33 20.59
CA ASP A 195 -29.55 -11.74 21.56
C ASP A 195 -28.25 -12.08 20.79
N ASP A 196 -27.06 -11.67 21.25
CA ASP A 196 -25.83 -11.81 20.46
C ASP A 196 -25.42 -13.30 20.26
N GLU A 197 -24.90 -13.62 19.07
CA GLU A 197 -24.48 -14.97 18.68
C GLU A 197 -23.00 -15.04 18.27
N VAL A 198 -22.38 -16.19 18.52
CA VAL A 198 -21.02 -16.52 18.08
C VAL A 198 -20.95 -17.93 17.51
N HIS A 199 -20.32 -18.06 16.34
CA HIS A 199 -20.26 -19.29 15.56
C HIS A 199 -18.81 -19.63 15.21
N VAL A 200 -18.35 -20.83 15.57
CA VAL A 200 -16.97 -21.25 15.38
C VAL A 200 -16.84 -22.16 14.16
N THR A 201 -16.38 -21.58 13.05
CA THR A 201 -16.28 -22.29 11.77
C THR A 201 -15.07 -23.21 11.66
N ARG A 202 -14.02 -22.93 12.45
CA ARG A 202 -12.77 -23.69 12.52
C ARG A 202 -12.18 -23.52 13.92
N GLY A 203 -11.20 -24.32 14.31
CA GLY A 203 -10.36 -24.11 15.50
C GLY A 203 -11.11 -23.85 16.82
N ALA A 204 -10.73 -22.84 17.60
CA ALA A 204 -11.33 -22.56 18.91
C ALA A 204 -11.32 -21.09 19.33
N VAL A 205 -12.30 -20.69 20.15
CA VAL A 205 -12.40 -19.36 20.78
C VAL A 205 -12.80 -19.50 22.25
N GLU A 206 -12.45 -18.51 23.06
CA GLU A 206 -13.00 -18.33 24.41
C GLU A 206 -14.08 -17.26 24.38
N VAL A 207 -15.28 -17.60 24.86
CA VAL A 207 -16.46 -16.71 24.82
C VAL A 207 -16.89 -16.42 26.24
N THR A 208 -17.00 -15.13 26.58
CA THR A 208 -17.44 -14.66 27.90
C THR A 208 -18.65 -13.75 27.75
N ALA A 209 -19.71 -14.01 28.50
CA ALA A 209 -20.84 -13.09 28.62
C ALA A 209 -20.44 -11.84 29.43
N ARG A 210 -20.81 -10.63 28.95
CA ARG A 210 -20.37 -9.35 29.54
C ARG A 210 -21.17 -8.89 30.76
N ILE A 211 -22.28 -9.55 31.08
CA ILE A 211 -23.08 -9.28 32.29
C ILE A 211 -22.30 -9.73 33.55
N ASP A 212 -22.42 -8.98 34.66
CA ASP A 212 -21.69 -9.13 35.93
C ASP A 212 -21.36 -10.59 36.33
N GLY A 213 -20.11 -11.00 36.12
CA GLY A 213 -19.62 -12.35 36.48
C GLY A 213 -19.97 -13.45 35.46
N GLY A 214 -20.26 -13.05 34.21
CA GLY A 214 -20.69 -13.93 33.13
C GLY A 214 -19.80 -15.14 32.92
N LYS A 215 -20.42 -16.25 32.53
CA LYS A 215 -19.72 -17.52 32.32
C LYS A 215 -18.83 -17.40 31.10
N SER A 216 -17.60 -17.90 31.23
CA SER A 216 -16.71 -18.19 30.10
C SER A 216 -16.90 -19.63 29.66
N GLU A 217 -16.93 -19.87 28.36
CA GLU A 217 -16.93 -21.19 27.75
C GLU A 217 -15.94 -21.21 26.58
N THR A 218 -15.18 -22.29 26.43
CA THR A 218 -14.35 -22.52 25.25
C THR A 218 -15.17 -23.24 24.19
N LEU A 219 -15.33 -22.62 23.03
CA LEU A 219 -16.03 -23.18 21.88
C LEU A 219 -15.02 -23.72 20.87
N ARG A 220 -15.36 -24.83 20.21
CA ARG A 220 -14.55 -25.46 19.17
C ARG A 220 -15.28 -25.45 17.83
N GLU A 221 -14.57 -25.83 16.78
CA GLU A 221 -15.15 -26.02 15.44
C GLU A 221 -16.49 -26.78 15.49
N GLY A 222 -17.51 -26.15 14.91
CA GLY A 222 -18.88 -26.67 14.88
C GLY A 222 -19.76 -26.22 16.05
N ASP A 223 -19.20 -25.56 17.08
CA ASP A 223 -19.97 -24.99 18.18
C ASP A 223 -20.50 -23.59 17.83
N ALA A 224 -21.70 -23.29 18.32
CA ALA A 224 -22.27 -21.95 18.33
C ALA A 224 -23.00 -21.67 19.66
N ARG A 225 -22.98 -20.41 20.11
CA ARG A 225 -23.67 -19.97 21.33
C ARG A 225 -24.43 -18.67 21.07
N GLN A 226 -25.62 -18.59 21.66
CA GLN A 226 -26.40 -17.37 21.82
C GLN A 226 -26.35 -16.96 23.29
N VAL A 227 -26.05 -15.69 23.58
CA VAL A 227 -26.08 -15.19 24.96
C VAL A 227 -27.48 -14.73 25.32
N THR A 228 -28.07 -15.35 26.33
CA THR A 228 -29.39 -14.93 26.80
C THR A 228 -29.29 -13.66 27.65
N LYS A 229 -30.42 -12.94 27.81
CA LYS A 229 -30.55 -11.74 28.66
C LYS A 229 -30.11 -11.89 30.13
N ILE A 230 -29.90 -13.11 30.60
CA ILE A 230 -29.41 -13.42 31.95
C ILE A 230 -27.93 -13.82 31.98
N GLY A 231 -27.21 -13.71 30.85
CA GLY A 231 -25.79 -14.01 30.73
C GLY A 231 -25.46 -15.51 30.59
N GLU A 232 -26.44 -16.36 30.25
CA GLU A 232 -26.20 -17.78 29.94
C GLU A 232 -25.84 -17.96 28.46
N LEU A 233 -24.78 -18.72 28.19
CA LEU A 233 -24.38 -19.14 26.84
C LEU A 233 -25.17 -20.39 26.44
N LYS A 234 -26.23 -20.19 25.66
CA LYS A 234 -27.11 -21.26 25.20
C LYS A 234 -26.58 -21.85 23.89
N ALA A 235 -26.45 -23.17 23.82
CA ALA A 235 -26.07 -23.86 22.58
C ALA A 235 -27.15 -23.69 21.49
N ILE A 236 -26.71 -23.32 20.30
CA ILE A 236 -27.50 -23.24 19.07
C ILE A 236 -26.83 -24.07 17.98
N ASN A 237 -27.55 -24.32 16.88
CA ASN A 237 -26.95 -25.00 15.73
C ASN A 237 -26.04 -24.02 14.99
N ILE A 238 -24.87 -24.49 14.56
CA ILE A 238 -24.03 -23.71 13.67
C ILE A 238 -24.74 -23.53 12.31
N ASP A 239 -24.74 -22.29 11.84
CA ASP A 239 -25.12 -21.93 10.48
C ASP A 239 -23.87 -21.44 9.73
N PRO A 240 -23.26 -22.27 8.85
CA PRO A 240 -22.07 -21.88 8.09
C PRO A 240 -22.34 -20.83 7.02
N ASP A 241 -23.58 -20.74 6.52
CA ASP A 241 -23.97 -19.84 5.43
C ASP A 241 -24.42 -18.47 5.95
N HIS A 242 -24.55 -18.31 7.28
CA HIS A 242 -24.91 -17.07 7.95
C HIS A 242 -23.85 -15.96 7.79
N PHE A 243 -22.60 -16.34 7.53
CA PHE A 243 -21.49 -15.40 7.43
C PHE A 243 -20.89 -15.40 6.03
N THR A 244 -20.83 -14.23 5.40
CA THR A 244 -20.02 -14.02 4.20
C THR A 244 -18.55 -14.17 4.59
N THR A 245 -17.86 -15.15 4.01
CA THR A 245 -16.42 -15.35 4.23
C THR A 245 -15.56 -14.75 3.12
N SER A 246 -16.16 -14.30 2.03
CA SER A 246 -15.50 -13.67 0.88
C SER A 246 -16.46 -12.70 0.21
N LEU A 247 -15.97 -11.55 -0.29
CA LEU A 247 -16.80 -10.66 -1.09
C LEU A 247 -17.50 -11.43 -2.23
N PRO A 248 -18.79 -11.16 -2.55
CA PRO A 248 -19.47 -11.80 -3.68
C PRO A 248 -18.69 -11.58 -4.98
N LEU A 249 -18.07 -12.66 -5.48
CA LEU A 249 -16.96 -12.60 -6.44
C LEU A 249 -17.33 -12.16 -7.86
N ASN A 250 -18.62 -12.07 -8.20
CA ASN A 250 -19.08 -11.55 -9.49
C ASN A 250 -19.13 -10.01 -9.51
N GLU A 251 -19.12 -9.32 -8.36
CA GLU A 251 -19.09 -7.84 -8.31
C GLU A 251 -17.66 -7.28 -8.38
N GLY A 252 -16.63 -8.08 -8.08
CA GLY A 252 -15.24 -7.66 -8.24
C GLY A 252 -14.86 -7.45 -9.71
N LEU A 253 -15.34 -8.31 -10.60
CA LEU A 253 -15.07 -8.21 -12.05
C LEU A 253 -15.93 -7.17 -12.77
N SER A 254 -16.92 -6.57 -12.11
CA SER A 254 -17.61 -5.38 -12.62
C SER A 254 -16.96 -4.09 -12.12
N GLN A 255 -16.26 -4.12 -10.97
CA GLN A 255 -15.48 -2.97 -10.51
C GLN A 255 -14.35 -2.64 -11.48
N GLY A 256 -14.35 -1.39 -11.93
CA GLY A 256 -13.37 -0.87 -12.85
C GLY A 256 -13.48 -1.44 -14.26
N LEU A 257 -14.55 -2.18 -14.58
CA LEU A 257 -14.79 -2.67 -15.93
C LEU A 257 -15.17 -1.48 -16.81
N VAL A 258 -14.33 -1.19 -17.81
CA VAL A 258 -14.50 -0.09 -18.76
C VAL A 258 -15.28 -0.57 -19.97
N GLY A 259 -14.90 -1.71 -20.55
CA GLY A 259 -15.56 -2.27 -21.73
C GLY A 259 -15.50 -3.79 -21.72
N HIS A 260 -16.57 -4.41 -22.21
CA HIS A 260 -16.68 -5.86 -22.33
C HIS A 260 -17.39 -6.22 -23.64
N TRP A 261 -16.78 -7.09 -24.45
CA TRP A 261 -17.36 -7.60 -25.68
C TRP A 261 -17.35 -9.13 -25.65
N ASP A 262 -18.50 -9.72 -25.32
CA ASP A 262 -18.75 -11.18 -25.36
C ASP A 262 -19.29 -11.67 -26.72
N PHE A 263 -19.67 -10.74 -27.60
CA PHE A 263 -20.23 -10.99 -28.94
C PHE A 263 -21.55 -11.78 -29.00
N GLU A 264 -22.16 -12.16 -27.87
CA GLU A 264 -23.33 -13.04 -27.82
C GLU A 264 -24.61 -12.35 -28.33
N ASN A 265 -24.75 -11.06 -28.05
CA ASN A 265 -25.95 -10.28 -28.37
C ASN A 265 -25.78 -9.35 -29.58
N THR A 266 -24.92 -9.70 -30.53
CA THR A 266 -24.62 -8.81 -31.67
C THR A 266 -25.85 -8.46 -32.51
N VAL A 267 -26.27 -7.19 -32.43
CA VAL A 267 -27.45 -6.65 -33.12
C VAL A 267 -27.05 -6.15 -34.51
N TYR A 268 -27.89 -6.48 -35.51
CA TYR A 268 -28.01 -5.91 -36.86
C TYR A 268 -26.93 -4.91 -37.33
N TYR A 269 -26.33 -5.20 -38.49
CA TYR A 269 -25.43 -4.33 -39.28
C TYR A 269 -24.14 -3.91 -38.56
N SER A 270 -23.09 -4.72 -38.71
CA SER A 270 -21.69 -4.33 -38.50
C SER A 270 -21.35 -3.67 -37.15
N SER A 271 -22.10 -3.99 -36.09
CA SER A 271 -21.91 -3.43 -34.74
C SER A 271 -21.73 -4.53 -33.71
N THR A 272 -20.95 -4.27 -32.65
CA THR A 272 -20.73 -5.15 -31.51
C THR A 272 -21.10 -4.44 -30.22
N GLU A 273 -21.96 -5.05 -29.41
CA GLU A 273 -22.42 -4.48 -28.14
C GLU A 273 -21.31 -4.48 -27.10
N ASP A 274 -21.23 -3.39 -26.32
CA ASP A 274 -20.46 -3.34 -25.07
C ASP A 274 -21.36 -3.78 -23.91
N THR A 275 -21.17 -5.02 -23.45
CA THR A 275 -21.97 -5.66 -22.40
C THR A 275 -21.59 -5.19 -21.00
N SER A 276 -20.57 -4.33 -20.84
CA SER A 276 -20.26 -3.71 -19.55
C SER A 276 -21.30 -2.65 -19.13
N GLY A 277 -22.15 -2.20 -20.07
CA GLY A 277 -23.14 -1.14 -19.82
C GLY A 277 -22.58 0.28 -19.91
N ASN A 278 -21.33 0.43 -20.36
CA ASN A 278 -20.62 1.70 -20.40
C ASN A 278 -20.71 2.47 -21.72
N GLY A 279 -21.35 1.88 -22.73
CA GLY A 279 -21.68 2.53 -24.00
C GLY A 279 -20.56 2.51 -25.07
N HIS A 280 -19.59 1.61 -24.98
CA HIS A 280 -18.49 1.49 -25.95
C HIS A 280 -18.85 0.58 -27.14
N THR A 281 -19.93 0.89 -27.86
CA THR A 281 -20.33 0.08 -29.02
C THR A 281 -19.21 0.02 -30.06
N GLY A 282 -18.83 -1.19 -30.44
CA GLY A 282 -17.83 -1.42 -31.48
C GLY A 282 -18.46 -1.48 -32.88
N ILE A 283 -17.67 -1.15 -33.90
CA ILE A 283 -18.06 -1.18 -35.30
C ILE A 283 -17.12 -2.11 -36.06
N THR A 284 -17.64 -3.21 -36.60
CA THR A 284 -16.86 -4.14 -37.41
C THR A 284 -16.51 -3.49 -38.76
N LYS A 285 -15.23 -3.53 -39.15
CA LYS A 285 -14.73 -3.06 -40.45
C LYS A 285 -13.90 -4.15 -41.12
N GLY A 286 -13.77 -4.06 -42.44
CA GLY A 286 -12.97 -4.99 -43.23
C GLY A 286 -13.60 -6.38 -43.30
N ASP A 287 -12.85 -7.41 -42.90
CA ASP A 287 -13.29 -8.81 -42.90
C ASP A 287 -13.79 -9.31 -41.54
N ALA A 288 -14.02 -8.40 -40.58
CA ALA A 288 -14.54 -8.76 -39.28
C ALA A 288 -15.97 -9.30 -39.38
N ASP A 289 -16.18 -10.48 -38.82
CA ASP A 289 -17.48 -11.17 -38.82
C ASP A 289 -17.71 -11.87 -37.48
N ILE A 290 -18.98 -12.08 -37.12
CA ILE A 290 -19.34 -12.84 -35.93
C ILE A 290 -19.78 -14.24 -36.34
N VAL A 291 -19.00 -15.24 -35.94
CA VAL A 291 -19.24 -16.64 -36.26
C VAL A 291 -19.62 -17.42 -35.01
N THR A 292 -20.13 -18.64 -35.18
CA THR A 292 -20.42 -19.55 -34.06
C THR A 292 -19.33 -20.60 -33.95
N ASP A 293 -18.56 -20.54 -32.86
CA ASP A 293 -17.55 -21.54 -32.47
C ASP A 293 -18.19 -22.57 -31.51
N PRO A 294 -17.89 -23.87 -31.68
CA PRO A 294 -18.50 -24.92 -30.85
C PRO A 294 -18.06 -24.91 -29.39
N GLU A 295 -16.92 -24.29 -29.05
CA GLU A 295 -16.40 -24.24 -27.68
C GLU A 295 -16.84 -22.97 -26.95
N ARG A 296 -16.99 -21.85 -27.67
CA ARG A 296 -17.20 -20.52 -27.06
C ARG A 296 -18.44 -19.74 -27.52
N GLY A 297 -19.30 -20.31 -28.37
CA GLY A 297 -20.52 -19.61 -28.78
C GLY A 297 -20.26 -18.59 -29.88
N LYS A 298 -20.78 -17.37 -29.76
CA LYS A 298 -20.57 -16.31 -30.76
C LYS A 298 -19.23 -15.66 -30.52
N VAL A 299 -18.40 -15.62 -31.56
CA VAL A 299 -17.02 -15.09 -31.45
C VAL A 299 -16.70 -14.19 -32.63
N LEU A 300 -15.80 -13.24 -32.41
CA LEU A 300 -15.24 -12.40 -33.46
C LEU A 300 -14.24 -13.20 -34.30
N SER A 301 -14.50 -13.32 -35.60
CA SER A 301 -13.61 -13.94 -36.57
C SER A 301 -12.91 -12.88 -37.42
N LEU A 302 -11.58 -12.95 -37.49
CA LEU A 302 -10.73 -12.05 -38.26
C LEU A 302 -9.82 -12.85 -39.18
N SER A 303 -9.81 -12.51 -40.48
CA SER A 303 -8.91 -13.18 -41.44
C SER A 303 -7.54 -12.47 -41.57
N GLY A 304 -7.33 -11.38 -40.82
CA GLY A 304 -6.11 -10.58 -40.80
C GLY A 304 -6.22 -9.25 -41.56
N LYS A 305 -7.43 -8.81 -41.91
CA LYS A 305 -7.70 -7.48 -42.50
C LYS A 305 -8.87 -6.74 -41.83
N GLY A 306 -9.60 -7.40 -40.95
CA GLY A 306 -10.73 -6.87 -40.21
C GLY A 306 -10.35 -6.35 -38.82
N VAL A 307 -11.25 -5.57 -38.26
CA VAL A 307 -11.11 -4.93 -36.95
C VAL A 307 -12.51 -4.60 -36.42
N VAL A 308 -12.65 -4.51 -35.10
CA VAL A 308 -13.74 -3.75 -34.48
C VAL A 308 -13.15 -2.43 -34.02
N ASP A 309 -13.55 -1.34 -34.67
CA ASP A 309 -13.20 0.01 -34.22
C ASP A 309 -14.17 0.39 -33.10
N ILE A 310 -13.63 0.76 -31.96
CA ILE A 310 -14.37 1.26 -30.80
C ILE A 310 -14.23 2.77 -30.84
N ASP A 311 -15.24 3.44 -31.39
CA ASP A 311 -15.32 4.89 -31.45
C ASP A 311 -16.03 5.38 -30.19
N SER A 312 -15.26 5.92 -29.23
CA SER A 312 -15.83 6.49 -28.01
C SER A 312 -15.03 7.67 -27.53
N VAL A 313 -15.67 8.84 -27.42
CA VAL A 313 -15.16 9.92 -26.56
C VAL A 313 -15.54 9.56 -25.14
N LYS A 314 -14.70 8.77 -24.46
CA LYS A 314 -14.83 8.52 -23.03
C LYS A 314 -13.46 8.66 -22.39
N ASN A 315 -13.36 9.55 -21.42
CA ASN A 315 -12.19 9.60 -20.55
C ASN A 315 -12.10 8.25 -19.85
N ILE A 316 -10.92 7.62 -19.85
CA ILE A 316 -10.61 6.70 -18.75
C ILE A 316 -10.57 7.61 -17.53
N PRO A 317 -11.51 7.49 -16.57
CA PRO A 317 -11.49 8.37 -15.40
C PRO A 317 -10.11 8.30 -14.74
N ASN A 318 -9.53 9.48 -14.52
CA ASN A 318 -8.16 9.72 -14.08
C ASN A 318 -7.49 8.54 -13.37
N LEU A 319 -6.38 8.08 -13.95
CA LEU A 319 -5.41 7.17 -13.33
C LEU A 319 -4.65 7.80 -12.15
N LEU A 320 -5.24 8.79 -11.46
CA LEU A 320 -4.65 9.45 -10.31
C LEU A 320 -5.67 9.65 -9.17
N PRO A 321 -5.25 9.43 -7.91
CA PRO A 321 -3.86 9.31 -7.49
C PRO A 321 -3.36 7.86 -7.33
N LEU A 322 -4.19 6.85 -7.61
CA LEU A 322 -3.87 5.45 -7.41
C LEU A 322 -4.62 4.57 -8.43
N ARG A 323 -3.92 4.02 -9.45
CA ARG A 323 -4.03 2.64 -10.02
C ARG A 323 -3.77 2.59 -11.55
N GLY A 324 -3.56 1.38 -12.07
CA GLY A 324 -3.17 1.09 -13.47
C GLY A 324 -4.27 0.44 -14.33
N LEU A 325 -3.93 -0.49 -15.22
CA LEU A 325 -4.79 -0.95 -16.33
C LEU A 325 -4.79 -2.48 -16.44
N THR A 326 -5.91 -3.11 -16.81
CA THR A 326 -5.90 -4.51 -17.26
C THR A 326 -6.57 -4.67 -18.61
N LEU A 327 -5.89 -5.38 -19.52
CA LEU A 327 -6.44 -5.82 -20.79
C LEU A 327 -6.51 -7.35 -20.77
N ALA A 328 -7.63 -7.94 -21.16
CA ALA A 328 -7.82 -9.39 -21.21
C ALA A 328 -8.68 -9.82 -22.39
N ALA A 329 -8.43 -11.02 -22.93
CA ALA A 329 -9.24 -11.62 -23.98
C ALA A 329 -9.01 -13.13 -24.06
N TRP A 330 -10.01 -13.85 -24.58
CA TRP A 330 -9.82 -15.19 -25.11
C TRP A 330 -9.44 -15.12 -26.59
N ILE A 331 -8.43 -15.90 -26.99
CA ILE A 331 -7.98 -15.96 -28.38
C ILE A 331 -7.75 -17.38 -28.89
N LYS A 332 -8.05 -17.61 -30.16
CA LYS A 332 -7.66 -18.80 -30.93
C LYS A 332 -6.93 -18.35 -32.19
N ARG A 333 -5.61 -18.17 -32.07
CA ARG A 333 -4.79 -17.56 -33.12
C ARG A 333 -4.64 -18.48 -34.33
N THR A 334 -4.83 -17.91 -35.51
CA THR A 334 -4.49 -18.50 -36.80
C THR A 334 -3.56 -17.52 -37.52
N PRO A 335 -2.24 -17.76 -37.55
CA PRO A 335 -1.27 -16.81 -38.11
C PRO A 335 -1.63 -16.38 -39.54
N SER A 336 -2.12 -15.16 -39.68
CA SER A 336 -2.53 -14.56 -40.95
C SER A 336 -2.05 -13.10 -41.04
N GLY A 337 -2.23 -12.45 -42.20
CA GLY A 337 -1.76 -11.08 -42.43
C GLY A 337 -0.30 -10.97 -42.93
N GLN A 338 0.18 -9.73 -43.02
CA GLN A 338 1.51 -9.40 -43.59
C GLN A 338 2.67 -9.78 -42.68
N ASN A 339 2.47 -9.75 -41.37
CA ASN A 339 3.51 -10.05 -40.38
C ASN A 339 3.00 -11.07 -39.37
N LYS A 340 3.41 -12.33 -39.55
CA LYS A 340 2.97 -13.45 -38.70
C LYS A 340 3.57 -13.42 -37.30
N SER A 341 4.57 -12.56 -37.06
CA SER A 341 5.21 -12.42 -35.75
C SER A 341 4.37 -11.60 -34.77
N TYR A 342 3.50 -10.71 -35.25
CA TYR A 342 2.68 -9.83 -34.41
C TYR A 342 1.19 -10.06 -34.66
N ALA A 343 0.43 -10.27 -33.58
CA ALA A 343 -1.02 -10.39 -33.64
C ALA A 343 -1.63 -9.65 -32.46
N TYR A 344 -2.10 -8.42 -32.69
CA TYR A 344 -2.61 -7.55 -31.64
C TYR A 344 -4.12 -7.67 -31.50
N VAL A 345 -4.56 -7.85 -30.26
CA VAL A 345 -5.95 -8.13 -29.88
C VAL A 345 -6.63 -6.84 -29.43
N THR A 346 -5.97 -6.02 -28.62
CA THR A 346 -6.53 -4.76 -28.15
C THR A 346 -5.50 -3.65 -28.34
N GLY A 347 -5.94 -2.50 -28.84
CA GLY A 347 -5.15 -1.27 -28.90
C GLY A 347 -5.97 -0.06 -28.49
N LEU A 348 -5.49 0.70 -27.51
CA LEU A 348 -6.08 1.93 -26.99
C LEU A 348 -5.13 3.09 -27.22
N GLY A 349 -5.63 4.27 -27.55
CA GLY A 349 -4.79 5.45 -27.79
C GLY A 349 -5.53 6.61 -28.45
N LEU A 350 -4.74 7.55 -28.97
CA LEU A 350 -5.22 8.73 -29.69
C LEU A 350 -5.19 8.51 -31.20
N GLU A 351 -5.84 9.38 -31.97
CA GLU A 351 -5.71 9.37 -33.42
C GLU A 351 -4.25 9.59 -33.85
N GLY A 352 -3.86 9.06 -35.02
CA GLY A 352 -2.57 9.40 -35.65
C GLY A 352 -1.33 8.70 -35.07
N ASP A 353 -1.27 7.37 -35.09
CA ASP A 353 -0.10 6.55 -34.74
C ASP A 353 0.35 6.66 -33.26
N ASN A 354 -0.56 7.02 -32.34
CA ASN A 354 -0.28 7.19 -30.91
C ASN A 354 -0.97 6.13 -30.03
N PRO A 355 -0.55 4.85 -30.08
CA PRO A 355 -1.07 3.81 -29.18
C PRO A 355 -0.56 4.02 -27.76
N ILE A 356 -1.46 4.07 -26.79
CA ILE A 356 -1.14 4.21 -25.38
C ILE A 356 -0.99 2.86 -24.70
N ALA A 357 -1.88 1.91 -24.98
CA ALA A 357 -1.87 0.60 -24.36
C ALA A 357 -2.26 -0.49 -25.34
N THR A 358 -1.57 -1.64 -25.26
CA THR A 358 -1.84 -2.77 -26.17
C THR A 358 -1.79 -4.12 -25.49
N LEU A 359 -2.57 -5.06 -26.02
CA LEU A 359 -2.53 -6.49 -25.72
C LEU A 359 -2.43 -7.26 -27.04
N GLY A 360 -1.56 -8.25 -27.08
CA GLY A 360 -1.38 -9.10 -28.25
C GLY A 360 -0.37 -10.21 -28.04
N ILE A 361 0.12 -10.73 -29.15
CA ILE A 361 1.17 -11.75 -29.21
C ILE A 361 2.31 -11.24 -30.08
N SER A 362 3.55 -11.41 -29.61
CA SER A 362 4.78 -11.20 -30.38
C SER A 362 5.62 -12.47 -30.33
N ASN A 363 6.04 -12.98 -31.50
CA ASN A 363 6.84 -14.20 -31.62
C ASN A 363 6.30 -15.42 -30.83
N GLY A 364 4.97 -15.51 -30.72
CA GLY A 364 4.29 -16.63 -30.07
C GLY A 364 4.14 -16.52 -28.55
N VAL A 365 4.54 -15.41 -27.93
CA VAL A 365 4.31 -15.14 -26.50
C VAL A 365 3.46 -13.88 -26.31
N VAL A 366 2.77 -13.78 -25.17
CA VAL A 366 2.00 -12.57 -24.82
C VAL A 366 2.90 -11.35 -24.89
N HIS A 367 2.42 -10.29 -25.52
CA HIS A 367 3.15 -9.05 -25.68
C HIS A 367 2.21 -7.86 -25.63
N GLY A 368 2.65 -6.80 -24.98
CA GLY A 368 1.93 -5.55 -24.92
C GLY A 368 2.83 -4.44 -24.43
N PHE A 369 2.30 -3.23 -24.38
CA PHE A 369 3.00 -2.12 -23.78
C PHE A 369 2.00 -1.11 -23.22
N ILE A 370 2.51 -0.26 -22.33
CA ILE A 370 1.83 0.95 -21.87
C ILE A 370 2.77 2.15 -22.05
N GLU A 371 2.25 3.28 -22.51
CA GLU A 371 2.94 4.56 -22.58
C GLU A 371 2.68 5.39 -21.31
N GLY A 372 3.47 6.43 -21.10
CA GLY A 372 3.27 7.41 -20.02
C GLY A 372 2.80 8.74 -20.59
N ASP A 373 2.09 9.52 -19.79
CA ASP A 373 1.61 10.84 -20.17
C ASP A 373 2.73 11.74 -20.74
N GLY A 374 2.48 12.34 -21.89
CA GLY A 374 3.40 13.25 -22.58
C GLY A 374 4.74 12.63 -23.03
N SER A 375 4.90 11.30 -22.98
CA SER A 375 6.15 10.59 -23.30
C SER A 375 5.99 9.61 -24.46
N SER A 376 7.10 9.27 -25.13
CA SER A 376 7.19 8.17 -26.10
C SER A 376 7.83 6.91 -25.50
N ASP A 377 8.14 6.93 -24.20
CA ASP A 377 8.69 5.77 -23.50
C ASP A 377 7.61 4.71 -23.26
N GLN A 378 7.94 3.47 -23.63
CA GLN A 378 7.03 2.33 -23.54
C GLN A 378 7.48 1.32 -22.47
N GLY A 379 6.57 0.99 -21.57
CA GLY A 379 6.67 -0.13 -20.64
C GLY A 379 6.28 -1.41 -21.37
N ARG A 380 7.23 -2.02 -22.09
CA ARG A 380 6.98 -3.25 -22.87
C ARG A 380 6.96 -4.47 -21.99
N VAL A 381 5.86 -5.22 -22.03
CA VAL A 381 5.67 -6.49 -21.35
C VAL A 381 5.79 -7.59 -22.39
N THR A 382 6.71 -8.53 -22.17
CA THR A 382 6.86 -9.71 -23.01
C THR A 382 6.81 -10.94 -22.12
N GLY A 383 6.01 -11.90 -22.56
CA GLY A 383 5.83 -13.13 -21.85
C GLY A 383 6.88 -14.19 -22.13
N ASP A 384 6.87 -15.23 -21.31
CA ASP A 384 7.76 -16.40 -21.41
C ASP A 384 7.06 -17.67 -21.89
N THR A 385 5.75 -17.79 -21.65
CA THR A 385 4.98 -18.99 -21.97
C THR A 385 4.47 -18.93 -23.42
N PRO A 386 4.82 -19.93 -24.27
CA PRO A 386 4.33 -19.98 -25.64
C PRO A 386 2.81 -20.17 -25.71
N VAL A 387 2.16 -19.37 -26.55
CA VAL A 387 0.76 -19.50 -26.92
C VAL A 387 0.66 -20.35 -28.18
N LYS A 388 -0.11 -21.45 -28.11
CA LYS A 388 -0.24 -22.41 -29.20
C LYS A 388 -1.32 -21.99 -30.20
N ASP A 389 -0.95 -21.97 -31.49
CA ASP A 389 -1.89 -21.67 -32.57
C ASP A 389 -3.02 -22.71 -32.66
N GLY A 390 -4.22 -22.24 -33.01
CA GLY A 390 -5.40 -23.07 -33.16
C GLY A 390 -6.01 -23.58 -31.85
N VAL A 391 -5.52 -23.13 -30.69
CA VAL A 391 -6.05 -23.50 -29.36
C VAL A 391 -6.55 -22.25 -28.64
N TRP A 392 -7.76 -22.33 -28.06
CA TRP A 392 -8.28 -21.26 -27.21
C TRP A 392 -7.34 -21.04 -26.01
N THR A 393 -6.89 -19.81 -25.86
CA THR A 393 -5.99 -19.38 -24.80
C THR A 393 -6.49 -18.05 -24.26
N HIS A 394 -6.67 -17.96 -22.94
CA HIS A 394 -6.91 -16.69 -22.29
C HIS A 394 -5.58 -15.95 -22.13
N ILE A 395 -5.52 -14.69 -22.56
CA ILE A 395 -4.36 -13.83 -22.37
C ILE A 395 -4.76 -12.55 -21.65
N ALA A 396 -3.89 -12.06 -20.78
CA ALA A 396 -4.08 -10.77 -20.13
C ALA A 396 -2.76 -10.09 -19.81
N ILE A 397 -2.80 -8.77 -19.65
CA ILE A 397 -1.72 -7.98 -19.06
C ILE A 397 -2.31 -7.04 -18.03
N THR A 398 -1.77 -7.05 -16.82
CA THR A 398 -2.06 -6.10 -15.75
C THR A 398 -0.90 -5.12 -15.65
N PHE A 399 -1.18 -3.83 -15.60
CA PHE A 399 -0.24 -2.76 -15.33
C PHE A 399 -0.60 -2.17 -13.97
N ASP A 400 0.31 -2.22 -13.01
CA ASP A 400 0.16 -1.64 -11.68
C ASP A 400 1.18 -0.51 -11.51
N ARG A 401 0.68 0.72 -11.49
CA ARG A 401 1.49 1.94 -11.32
C ARG A 401 1.89 2.18 -9.86
N ALA A 402 1.14 1.64 -8.90
CA ALA A 402 1.48 1.78 -7.48
C ALA A 402 2.69 0.92 -7.13
N GLU A 403 2.73 -0.30 -7.64
CA GLU A 403 3.84 -1.24 -7.45
C GLU A 403 4.93 -1.12 -8.54
N ASN A 404 4.72 -0.28 -9.55
CA ASN A 404 5.58 -0.13 -10.74
C ASN A 404 5.84 -1.46 -11.47
N GLN A 405 4.83 -2.31 -11.54
CA GLN A 405 4.94 -3.65 -12.12
C GLN A 405 3.89 -3.89 -13.19
N ALA A 406 4.28 -4.58 -14.26
CA ALA A 406 3.35 -5.14 -15.22
C ALA A 406 3.53 -6.66 -15.32
N ILE A 407 2.42 -7.39 -15.35
CA ILE A 407 2.41 -8.86 -15.34
C ILE A 407 1.57 -9.33 -16.52
N SER A 408 2.11 -10.28 -17.29
CA SER A 408 1.34 -10.97 -18.33
C SER A 408 0.88 -12.33 -17.84
N TYR A 409 -0.24 -12.80 -18.38
CA TYR A 409 -0.92 -14.02 -17.97
C TYR A 409 -1.28 -14.87 -19.18
N VAL A 410 -1.18 -16.19 -19.02
CA VAL A 410 -1.65 -17.19 -19.97
C VAL A 410 -2.52 -18.20 -19.23
N ASN A 411 -3.77 -18.37 -19.69
CA ASN A 411 -4.78 -19.22 -19.04
C ASN A 411 -4.92 -18.96 -17.54
N GLY A 412 -4.88 -17.67 -17.16
CA GLY A 412 -5.05 -17.25 -15.77
C GLY A 412 -3.79 -17.33 -14.91
N VAL A 413 -2.71 -17.91 -15.44
CA VAL A 413 -1.45 -18.08 -14.70
C VAL A 413 -0.53 -16.91 -14.99
N ALA A 414 -0.07 -16.24 -13.92
CA ALA A 414 0.91 -15.16 -13.99
C ALA A 414 2.28 -15.68 -14.46
N GLN A 415 2.94 -14.91 -15.31
CA GLN A 415 4.28 -15.25 -15.78
C GLN A 415 5.38 -14.78 -14.82
N ALA A 416 6.52 -15.49 -14.81
CA ALA A 416 7.41 -15.54 -13.65
C ALA A 416 8.21 -14.26 -13.37
N SER A 417 8.24 -13.30 -14.29
CA SER A 417 9.02 -12.07 -14.16
C SER A 417 8.16 -10.85 -14.47
N PRO A 418 7.61 -10.17 -13.44
CA PRO A 418 6.99 -8.88 -13.60
C PRO A 418 7.95 -7.91 -14.29
N THR A 419 7.42 -7.15 -15.24
CA THR A 419 8.15 -6.09 -15.94
C THR A 419 8.14 -4.84 -15.07
N ASP A 420 9.32 -4.30 -14.78
CA ASP A 420 9.44 -2.98 -14.16
C ASP A 420 8.99 -1.88 -15.15
N ILE A 421 8.01 -1.09 -14.71
CA ILE A 421 7.44 0.03 -15.44
C ILE A 421 7.67 1.38 -14.73
N SER A 422 8.55 1.43 -13.73
CA SER A 422 8.87 2.65 -12.97
C SER A 422 9.36 3.83 -13.80
N ARG A 423 9.93 3.55 -14.98
CA ARG A 423 10.40 4.57 -15.92
C ARG A 423 9.28 5.26 -16.71
N ILE A 424 8.07 4.72 -16.67
CA ILE A 424 6.95 5.19 -17.48
C ILE A 424 6.12 6.14 -16.62
N GLY A 425 5.91 7.37 -17.10
CA GLY A 425 5.12 8.38 -16.41
C GLY A 425 3.74 7.88 -15.97
N ASP A 426 3.26 8.41 -14.84
CA ASP A 426 2.03 8.05 -14.14
C ASP A 426 0.88 9.04 -14.39
N GLY A 427 1.04 9.95 -15.35
CA GLY A 427 -0.01 10.91 -15.72
C GLY A 427 -1.24 10.24 -16.37
N GLU A 428 -2.28 11.05 -16.54
CA GLU A 428 -3.57 10.61 -17.09
C GLU A 428 -3.39 10.03 -18.50
N LEU A 429 -4.05 8.88 -18.76
CA LEU A 429 -4.05 8.24 -20.07
C LEU A 429 -5.45 8.36 -20.68
N ASP A 430 -5.64 9.41 -21.48
CA ASP A 430 -6.85 9.58 -22.27
C ASP A 430 -6.72 8.83 -23.60
N TRP A 431 -7.60 7.86 -23.85
CA TRP A 431 -7.76 7.29 -25.21
C TRP A 431 -9.03 7.83 -25.84
N GLU A 432 -8.92 8.18 -27.11
CA GLU A 432 -10.04 8.61 -27.95
C GLU A 432 -10.51 7.46 -28.86
N PHE A 433 -9.63 6.50 -29.14
CA PHE A 433 -9.87 5.42 -30.09
C PHE A 433 -9.37 4.07 -29.59
N GLY A 434 -10.21 3.06 -29.76
CA GLY A 434 -9.96 1.69 -29.35
C GLY A 434 -10.13 0.76 -30.52
N THR A 435 -9.42 -0.36 -30.50
CA THR A 435 -9.56 -1.39 -31.54
C THR A 435 -9.52 -2.77 -30.92
N ILE A 436 -10.37 -3.67 -31.43
CA ILE A 436 -10.26 -5.11 -31.23
C ILE A 436 -9.80 -5.74 -32.55
N GLY A 437 -8.69 -6.46 -32.51
CA GLY A 437 -8.13 -7.17 -33.65
C GLY A 437 -7.02 -6.46 -34.41
N ARG A 438 -6.50 -5.33 -33.93
CA ARG A 438 -5.24 -4.75 -34.42
C ARG A 438 -4.59 -3.78 -33.45
N THR A 439 -3.40 -3.29 -33.82
CA THR A 439 -2.83 -2.05 -33.25
C THR A 439 -3.47 -0.80 -33.85
N LEU A 440 -3.40 0.31 -33.10
CA LEU A 440 -3.62 1.65 -33.66
C LEU A 440 -2.48 2.07 -34.60
N GLY A 441 -2.71 3.15 -35.34
CA GLY A 441 -1.80 3.72 -36.33
C GLY A 441 -2.10 3.29 -37.76
N SER A 442 -1.57 4.03 -38.73
CA SER A 442 -1.87 3.97 -40.17
C SER A 442 -0.72 3.33 -40.95
N SER A 443 0.52 3.50 -40.49
CA SER A 443 1.73 3.10 -41.21
C SER A 443 2.16 1.65 -40.94
N HIS A 444 1.78 1.06 -39.80
CA HIS A 444 2.27 -0.26 -39.35
C HIS A 444 1.20 -1.14 -38.69
N ARG A 445 -0.06 -1.10 -39.15
CA ARG A 445 -1.17 -1.91 -38.58
C ARG A 445 -0.82 -3.39 -38.55
N GLN A 446 -0.70 -3.94 -37.35
CA GLN A 446 -0.56 -5.38 -37.12
C GLN A 446 -1.93 -5.94 -36.77
N TYR A 447 -2.47 -6.79 -37.64
CA TYR A 447 -3.80 -7.37 -37.47
C TYR A 447 -3.74 -8.73 -36.77
N PHE A 448 -4.76 -9.02 -35.99
CA PHE A 448 -5.00 -10.37 -35.48
C PHE A 448 -5.62 -11.25 -36.57
N GLY A 449 -5.22 -12.52 -36.57
CA GLY A 449 -5.80 -13.57 -37.39
C GLY A 449 -6.31 -14.70 -36.51
N GLY A 450 -7.56 -15.11 -36.70
CA GLY A 450 -8.20 -16.17 -35.92
C GLY A 450 -9.49 -15.72 -35.25
N LEU A 451 -9.80 -16.33 -34.11
CA LEU A 451 -10.99 -16.04 -33.32
C LEU A 451 -10.62 -15.28 -32.04
N ILE A 452 -11.44 -14.30 -31.68
CA ILE A 452 -11.34 -13.52 -30.43
C ILE A 452 -12.69 -13.62 -29.73
N ASP A 453 -12.66 -13.74 -28.42
CA ASP A 453 -13.86 -13.72 -27.60
C ASP A 453 -13.59 -13.01 -26.27
N ASP A 454 -14.66 -12.53 -25.65
CA ASP A 454 -14.71 -12.13 -24.25
C ASP A 454 -13.64 -11.07 -23.86
N VAL A 455 -13.53 -10.05 -24.72
CA VAL A 455 -12.55 -8.98 -24.61
C VAL A 455 -12.94 -8.04 -23.48
N ARG A 456 -12.02 -7.73 -22.57
CA ARG A 456 -12.26 -6.85 -21.42
C ARG A 456 -11.16 -5.81 -21.24
N ILE A 457 -11.59 -4.63 -20.81
CA ILE A 457 -10.74 -3.51 -20.42
C ILE A 457 -11.12 -3.11 -19.01
N TYR A 458 -10.14 -2.98 -18.12
CA TYR A 458 -10.32 -2.49 -16.75
C TYR A 458 -9.44 -1.28 -16.45
N ASP A 459 -9.98 -0.29 -15.75
CA ASP A 459 -9.27 0.91 -15.24
C ASP A 459 -8.48 0.65 -13.93
N ARG A 460 -8.16 -0.62 -13.68
CA ARG A 460 -7.37 -1.06 -12.52
C ARG A 460 -6.54 -2.30 -12.86
N PRO A 461 -5.44 -2.55 -12.12
CA PRO A 461 -4.81 -3.85 -12.13
C PRO A 461 -5.75 -4.88 -11.48
N LEU A 462 -6.03 -5.96 -12.20
CA LEU A 462 -6.64 -7.14 -11.62
C LEU A 462 -5.59 -7.93 -10.84
N THR A 463 -5.99 -8.53 -9.74
CA THR A 463 -5.17 -9.49 -8.99
C THR A 463 -5.02 -10.80 -9.77
N PRO A 464 -4.00 -11.63 -9.48
CA PRO A 464 -3.86 -12.95 -10.11
C PRO A 464 -5.13 -13.82 -9.99
N ASP A 465 -5.82 -13.79 -8.85
CA ASP A 465 -7.06 -14.54 -8.64
C ASP A 465 -8.24 -14.01 -9.46
N GLU A 466 -8.27 -12.71 -9.76
CA GLU A 466 -9.27 -12.13 -10.65
C GLU A 466 -9.00 -12.51 -12.10
N VAL A 467 -7.74 -12.44 -12.55
CA VAL A 467 -7.36 -12.89 -13.90
C VAL A 467 -7.60 -14.39 -14.09
N ALA A 468 -7.32 -15.20 -13.06
CA ALA A 468 -7.60 -16.63 -13.09
C ALA A 468 -9.08 -16.98 -13.25
N LYS A 469 -10.00 -16.10 -12.83
CA LYS A 469 -11.45 -16.28 -13.05
C LYS A 469 -11.88 -15.95 -14.47
N LEU A 470 -11.27 -14.96 -15.10
CA LEU A 470 -11.51 -14.64 -16.52
C LEU A 470 -11.10 -15.80 -17.45
N ALA A 471 -10.15 -16.63 -16.99
CA ALA A 471 -9.60 -17.76 -17.73
C ALA A 471 -10.34 -19.10 -17.52
N LYS A 472 -11.52 -19.09 -16.89
CA LYS A 472 -12.31 -20.32 -16.64
C LYS A 472 -13.29 -20.67 -17.74
#